data_AF-A0A067SCZ3-F1
#
_entry.id   AF-A0A067SCZ3-F1
#
_cell.length_a   1.000
_cell.length_b   1.000
_cell.length_c   1.000
_cell.angle_alpha   90.00
_cell.angle_beta   90.00
_cell.angle_gamma   90.00
#
_symmetry.space_group_name_H-M   'P 1'
#
loop_
_entity.id
_entity.type
_entity.pdbx_description
1 polymer ?
#
loop_
_entity_poly.entity_id
_entity_poly.type
_entity_poly.pdbx_seq_one_letter_code
_entity_poly.pdbx_strand_id
1 'polypeptide(L)'
;MVKGKEGCPGPGVEALAGLLPIHLLLERMATHGILRAGTFSETHPVRSFLTGHMLGKATPHPLSVQLMIRRQRLGTKGPIMDIVKRLPELTERLEPMASIAQPGRRLHDKYWSRVHFDDSLAPLEKEDRSLYLDFVSDMFMSDMWGLCIGVDASVFTNPASKKATQAVAAGVLYSQGVEVMLKQASVGTREAAECQI
;
A
#
# COMPACT_ATOMS: atom_id res chain seq x y z
N MET A 1 -14.35 16.43 -17.92
CA MET A 1 -12.92 16.35 -17.51
C MET A 1 -12.88 16.48 -15.99
N VAL A 2 -12.96 15.36 -15.27
CA VAL A 2 -12.91 15.34 -13.79
C VAL A 2 -11.50 14.89 -13.42
N LYS A 3 -10.67 15.81 -12.91
CA LYS A 3 -9.44 15.44 -12.21
C LYS A 3 -9.85 14.79 -10.89
N GLY A 4 -10.03 13.48 -10.89
CA GLY A 4 -10.11 12.71 -9.65
C GLY A 4 -8.73 12.77 -8.98
N LYS A 5 -8.67 13.19 -7.72
CA LYS A 5 -7.48 12.95 -6.88
C LYS A 5 -7.28 11.43 -6.85
N GLU A 6 -6.27 10.96 -7.56
CA GLU A 6 -5.83 9.57 -7.55
C GLU A 6 -5.31 9.29 -6.13
N GLY A 7 -6.10 8.57 -5.34
CA GLY A 7 -5.65 8.07 -4.05
C GLY A 7 -4.58 7.02 -4.32
N CYS A 8 -3.37 7.22 -3.78
CA CYS A 8 -2.30 6.23 -3.81
C CYS A 8 -2.86 4.89 -3.27
N PRO A 9 -2.72 3.76 -4.00
CA PRO A 9 -3.26 2.49 -3.58
C PRO A 9 -2.73 2.16 -2.16
N GLY A 10 -3.61 1.60 -1.32
CA GLY A 10 -3.18 1.23 0.03
C GLY A 10 -2.05 0.20 -0.01
N PRO A 11 -1.15 0.17 0.99
CA PRO A 11 0.01 -0.74 0.98
C PRO A 11 -0.39 -2.22 0.82
N GLY A 12 -1.59 -2.63 1.27
CA GLY A 12 -2.10 -3.98 1.02
C GLY A 12 -2.43 -4.29 -0.45
N VAL A 13 -2.84 -3.29 -1.24
CA VAL A 13 -3.07 -3.45 -2.69
C VAL A 13 -1.74 -3.50 -3.42
N GLU A 14 -0.77 -2.70 -2.98
CA GLU A 14 0.60 -2.76 -3.48
C GLU A 14 1.30 -4.08 -3.16
N ALA A 15 1.02 -4.66 -1.98
CA ALA A 15 1.47 -6.00 -1.60
C ALA A 15 0.93 -7.08 -2.55
N LEU A 16 -0.37 -7.04 -2.82
CA LEU A 16 -1.04 -7.97 -3.73
C LEU A 16 -0.54 -7.81 -5.16
N ALA A 17 -0.27 -6.58 -5.58
CA ALA A 17 0.33 -6.29 -6.87
C ALA A 17 1.85 -6.58 -6.91
N GLY A 18 2.46 -7.05 -5.81
CA GLY A 18 3.89 -7.26 -5.73
C GLY A 18 4.68 -6.03 -6.14
N LEU A 19 4.31 -4.84 -5.64
CA LEU A 19 4.91 -3.52 -5.96
C LEU A 19 6.02 -3.11 -4.98
N LEU A 20 6.14 -3.76 -3.82
CA LEU A 20 7.18 -3.50 -2.81
C LEU A 20 7.77 -4.80 -2.26
N PRO A 21 9.10 -4.89 -2.07
CA PRO A 21 9.72 -5.96 -1.28
C PRO A 21 9.06 -6.07 0.10
N ILE A 22 8.84 -7.30 0.60
CA ILE A 22 8.06 -7.58 1.82
C ILE A 22 8.52 -6.73 3.03
N HIS A 23 9.83 -6.54 3.22
CA HIS A 23 10.34 -5.76 4.35
C HIS A 23 9.97 -4.27 4.27
N LEU A 24 10.01 -3.66 3.08
CA LEU A 24 9.60 -2.27 2.86
C LEU A 24 8.10 -2.11 2.96
N LEU A 25 7.36 -3.11 2.49
CA LEU A 25 5.92 -3.18 2.66
C LEU A 25 5.55 -3.19 4.15
N LEU A 26 6.17 -4.04 4.96
CA LEU A 26 5.93 -4.11 6.41
C LEU A 26 6.27 -2.79 7.10
N GLU A 27 7.39 -2.16 6.72
CA GLU A 27 7.79 -0.85 7.24
C GLU A 27 6.78 0.25 6.87
N ARG A 28 6.30 0.26 5.62
CA ARG A 28 5.27 1.20 5.15
C ARG A 28 3.94 0.96 5.85
N MET A 29 3.52 -0.29 6.01
CA MET A 29 2.31 -0.66 6.74
C MET A 29 2.38 -0.25 8.20
N ALA A 30 3.51 -0.50 8.87
CA ALA A 30 3.71 -0.09 10.26
C ALA A 30 3.65 1.44 10.38
N THR A 31 4.33 2.15 9.48
CA THR A 31 4.28 3.62 9.41
C THR A 31 2.86 4.14 9.19
N HIS A 32 2.14 3.64 8.19
CA HIS A 32 0.76 4.05 7.94
C HIS A 32 -0.16 3.69 9.09
N GLY A 33 0.02 2.54 9.74
CA GLY A 33 -0.75 2.14 10.92
C GLY A 33 -0.58 3.11 12.07
N ILE A 34 0.66 3.55 12.32
CA ILE A 34 0.98 4.58 13.31
C ILE A 34 0.31 5.90 12.96
N LEU A 35 0.47 6.38 11.73
CA LEU A 35 -0.08 7.69 11.30
C LEU A 35 -1.61 7.69 11.28
N ARG A 36 -2.24 6.56 10.95
CA ARG A 36 -3.70 6.39 11.00
C ARG A 36 -4.27 6.50 12.42
N ALA A 37 -3.46 6.40 13.47
CA ALA A 37 -3.95 6.70 14.81
C ALA A 37 -4.51 8.13 14.94
N GLY A 38 -4.04 9.06 14.12
CA GLY A 38 -4.58 10.42 14.03
C GLY A 38 -6.03 10.48 13.53
N THR A 39 -6.48 9.50 12.75
CA THR A 39 -7.83 9.47 12.17
C THR A 39 -8.86 8.81 13.08
N PHE A 40 -8.44 8.24 14.21
CA PHE A 40 -9.35 7.67 15.20
C PHE A 40 -10.34 8.71 15.72
N SER A 41 -11.58 8.29 16.00
CA SER A 41 -12.57 9.12 16.69
C SER A 41 -12.03 9.66 18.02
N GLU A 42 -12.51 10.83 18.46
CA GLU A 42 -12.12 11.42 19.74
C GLU A 42 -12.40 10.53 20.96
N THR A 43 -13.33 9.58 20.83
CA THR A 43 -13.71 8.61 21.87
C THR A 43 -13.10 7.22 21.66
N HIS A 44 -12.20 7.06 20.69
CA HIS A 44 -11.65 5.76 20.33
C HIS A 44 -10.86 5.13 21.49
N PRO A 45 -11.03 3.84 21.82
CA PRO A 45 -10.38 3.20 22.97
C PRO A 45 -8.85 3.32 22.97
N VAL A 46 -8.21 3.24 21.81
CA VAL A 46 -6.75 3.39 21.70
C VAL A 46 -6.29 4.78 22.15
N ARG A 47 -7.10 5.83 21.96
CA ARG A 47 -6.75 7.18 22.43
C ARG A 47 -6.62 7.26 23.95
N SER A 48 -7.31 6.39 24.71
CA SER A 48 -7.16 6.31 26.18
C SER A 48 -5.73 5.98 26.62
N PHE A 49 -4.90 5.40 25.75
CA PHE A 49 -3.49 5.10 26.04
C PHE A 49 -2.53 6.21 25.61
N LEU A 50 -2.99 7.21 24.86
CA LEU A 50 -2.16 8.30 24.32
C LEU A 50 -2.00 9.45 25.33
N THR A 51 -1.38 10.55 24.91
CA THR A 51 -1.02 11.69 25.77
C THR A 51 -1.36 13.02 25.11
N GLY A 52 -1.62 14.04 25.93
CA GLY A 52 -1.88 15.41 25.46
C GLY A 52 -3.09 15.49 24.51
N HIS A 53 -2.95 16.24 23.42
CA HIS A 53 -4.03 16.43 22.43
C HIS A 53 -4.47 15.13 21.74
N MET A 54 -3.61 14.10 21.70
CA MET A 54 -3.90 12.81 21.07
C MET A 54 -4.94 11.98 21.85
N LEU A 55 -5.13 12.30 23.14
CA LEU A 55 -6.17 11.69 23.98
C LEU A 55 -7.59 12.06 23.49
N GLY A 56 -7.77 13.23 22.88
CA GLY A 56 -9.08 13.73 22.46
C GLY A 56 -10.06 13.84 23.63
N LYS A 57 -11.20 13.15 23.53
CA LYS A 57 -12.25 13.09 24.56
C LYS A 57 -12.25 11.75 25.32
N ALA A 58 -11.29 10.87 25.05
CA ALA A 58 -11.19 9.61 25.76
C ALA A 58 -10.71 9.83 27.21
N THR A 59 -11.23 9.03 28.14
CA THR A 59 -10.71 9.01 29.52
C THR A 59 -9.37 8.26 29.54
N PRO A 60 -8.31 8.82 30.15
CA PRO A 60 -7.02 8.14 30.24
C PRO A 60 -7.15 6.77 30.93
N HIS A 61 -6.57 5.74 30.32
CA HIS A 61 -6.43 4.43 30.95
C HIS A 61 -5.35 4.51 32.07
N PRO A 62 -5.44 3.71 33.15
CA PRO A 62 -4.41 3.68 34.21
C PRO A 62 -2.99 3.39 33.70
N LEU A 63 -2.88 2.64 32.60
CA LEU A 63 -1.62 2.33 31.90
C LEU A 63 -1.33 3.25 30.70
N SER A 64 -1.98 4.41 30.63
CA SER A 64 -1.77 5.37 29.55
C SER A 64 -0.40 6.02 29.62
N VAL A 65 0.13 6.40 28.47
CA VAL A 65 1.37 7.17 28.39
C VAL A 65 1.24 8.49 29.16
N GLN A 66 0.05 9.09 29.16
CA GLN A 66 -0.28 10.29 29.94
C GLN A 66 0.13 10.17 31.42
N LEU A 67 -0.11 9.02 32.05
CA LEU A 67 0.15 8.78 33.47
C LEU A 67 1.55 8.21 33.76
N MET A 68 2.30 7.81 32.74
CA MET A 68 3.65 7.28 32.93
C MET A 68 4.65 8.38 33.32
N ILE A 69 5.52 8.07 34.27
CA ILE A 69 6.66 8.93 34.60
C ILE A 69 7.73 8.87 33.51
N ARG A 70 8.57 9.91 33.41
CA ARG A 70 9.61 10.04 32.37
C ARG A 70 10.51 8.80 32.25
N ARG A 71 10.92 8.22 33.38
CA ARG A 71 11.76 7.00 33.42
C ARG A 71 11.06 5.80 32.79
N GLN A 72 9.76 5.62 33.04
CA GLN A 72 8.97 4.54 32.45
C GLN A 72 8.83 4.73 30.94
N ARG A 73 8.49 5.95 30.50
CA ARG A 73 8.37 6.29 29.07
C ARG A 73 9.63 5.98 28.27
N LEU A 74 10.81 6.21 28.85
CA LEU A 74 12.10 5.92 28.18
C LEU A 74 12.39 4.42 28.06
N GLY A 75 11.86 3.60 28.97
CA GLY A 75 12.04 2.15 28.97
C GLY A 75 10.97 1.39 28.19
N THR A 76 9.79 1.99 27.98
CA THR A 76 8.69 1.37 27.26
C THR A 76 8.87 1.49 25.75
N LYS A 77 8.73 0.37 25.05
CA LYS A 77 8.72 0.29 23.58
C LYS A 77 7.37 -0.24 23.09
N GLY A 78 7.07 -0.01 21.83
CA GLY A 78 5.93 -0.60 21.13
C GLY A 78 5.03 0.41 20.44
N PRO A 79 3.95 -0.07 19.80
CA PRO A 79 3.16 0.72 18.86
C PRO A 79 2.58 2.01 19.45
N ILE A 80 2.15 1.99 20.71
CA ILE A 80 1.62 3.17 21.41
C ILE A 80 2.71 4.25 21.57
N MET A 81 3.94 3.85 21.92
CA MET A 81 5.06 4.79 22.03
C MET A 81 5.47 5.32 20.66
N ASP A 82 5.40 4.49 19.63
CA ASP A 82 5.68 4.90 18.25
C ASP A 82 4.65 5.92 17.75
N ILE A 83 3.36 5.73 18.09
CA ILE A 83 2.29 6.72 17.84
C ILE A 83 2.59 8.03 18.57
N VAL A 84 2.86 7.98 19.87
CA VAL A 84 3.14 9.19 20.66
C VAL A 84 4.34 9.97 20.10
N LYS A 85 5.34 9.27 19.56
CA LYS A 85 6.54 9.89 18.99
C LYS A 85 6.29 10.47 17.60
N ARG A 86 5.65 9.71 16.70
CA ARG A 86 5.57 10.05 15.27
C ARG A 86 4.32 10.83 14.88
N LEU A 87 3.21 10.65 15.59
CA LEU A 87 1.96 11.31 15.23
C LEU A 87 2.05 12.85 15.26
N PRO A 88 2.80 13.49 16.19
CA PRO A 88 3.01 14.94 16.15
C PRO A 88 3.78 15.44 14.92
N GLU A 89 4.54 14.57 14.24
CA GLU A 89 5.28 14.91 13.01
C GLU A 89 4.37 14.89 11.77
N LEU A 90 3.15 14.37 11.90
CA LEU A 90 2.19 14.28 10.80
C LEU A 90 1.62 15.68 10.48
N THR A 91 2.07 16.25 9.37
CA THR A 91 1.58 17.53 8.86
C THR A 91 0.35 17.37 7.95
N GLU A 92 0.21 16.21 7.32
CA GLU A 92 -0.91 15.92 6.42
C GLU A 92 -2.18 15.53 7.18
N ARG A 93 -3.32 16.07 6.75
CA ARG A 93 -4.62 15.60 7.23
C ARG A 93 -5.01 14.32 6.51
N LEU A 94 -4.88 13.19 7.22
CA LEU A 94 -5.37 11.90 6.72
C LEU A 94 -6.89 11.81 6.88
N GLU A 95 -7.59 11.49 5.80
CA GLU A 95 -9.02 11.12 5.89
C GLU A 95 -9.15 9.73 6.54
N PRO A 96 -10.07 9.53 7.50
CA PRO A 96 -10.28 8.22 8.13
C PRO A 96 -10.59 7.11 7.12
N MET A 97 -11.34 7.45 6.06
CA MET A 97 -11.66 6.55 4.96
C MET A 97 -11.83 7.37 3.69
N ALA A 98 -10.95 7.14 2.71
CA ALA A 98 -11.07 7.76 1.40
C ALA A 98 -12.41 7.38 0.74
N SER A 99 -12.99 8.29 -0.03
CA SER A 99 -14.30 8.08 -0.68
C SER A 99 -14.37 6.81 -1.56
N ILE A 100 -13.25 6.45 -2.21
CA ILE A 100 -13.13 5.22 -3.02
C ILE A 100 -13.07 3.94 -2.19
N ALA A 101 -12.64 4.04 -0.93
CA ALA A 101 -12.52 2.90 -0.02
C ALA A 101 -13.81 2.64 0.78
N GLN A 102 -14.83 3.49 0.64
CA GLN A 102 -16.10 3.31 1.34
C GLN A 102 -16.84 2.05 0.86
N PRO A 103 -17.50 1.30 1.75
CA PRO A 103 -18.39 0.22 1.35
C PRO A 103 -19.42 0.66 0.29
N GLY A 104 -19.63 -0.18 -0.72
CA GLY A 104 -20.45 0.12 -1.90
C GLY A 104 -19.75 0.97 -2.96
N ARG A 105 -18.58 1.55 -2.65
CA ARG A 105 -17.76 2.34 -3.60
C ARG A 105 -16.47 1.66 -4.03
N ARG A 106 -16.03 0.63 -3.30
CA ARG A 106 -14.82 -0.13 -3.62
C ARG A 106 -14.97 -0.81 -4.98
N LEU A 107 -13.84 -1.03 -5.66
CA LEU A 107 -13.80 -1.72 -6.96
C LEU A 107 -14.50 -3.07 -6.87
N HIS A 108 -14.17 -3.86 -5.85
CA HIS A 108 -14.79 -5.16 -5.60
C HIS A 108 -16.29 -5.04 -5.32
N ASP A 109 -16.76 -4.02 -4.59
CA ASP A 109 -18.20 -3.87 -4.31
C ASP A 109 -19.00 -3.59 -5.60
N LYS A 110 -18.44 -2.79 -6.52
CA LYS A 110 -19.13 -2.41 -7.77
C LYS A 110 -19.03 -3.44 -8.87
N TYR A 111 -17.93 -4.17 -8.91
CA TYR A 111 -17.57 -5.04 -10.04
C TYR A 111 -17.23 -6.45 -9.57
N TRP A 112 -17.83 -6.92 -8.47
CA TRP A 112 -17.53 -8.22 -7.88
C TRP A 112 -17.58 -9.36 -8.92
N SER A 113 -18.53 -9.30 -9.86
CA SER A 113 -18.71 -10.32 -10.91
C SER A 113 -17.65 -10.26 -12.02
N ARG A 114 -16.77 -9.26 -12.01
CA ARG A 114 -15.69 -9.04 -12.98
C ARG A 114 -14.30 -9.13 -12.34
N VAL A 115 -14.23 -9.25 -11.02
CA VAL A 115 -12.97 -9.41 -10.29
C VAL A 115 -12.82 -10.89 -9.99
N HIS A 116 -11.87 -11.52 -10.67
CA HIS A 116 -11.56 -12.94 -10.51
C HIS A 116 -10.21 -13.06 -9.81
N PHE A 117 -10.18 -13.76 -8.68
CA PHE A 117 -8.94 -14.17 -8.01
C PHE A 117 -8.68 -15.62 -8.43
N ASP A 118 -7.55 -15.84 -9.09
CA ASP A 118 -7.12 -17.19 -9.46
C ASP A 118 -5.96 -17.60 -8.55
N ASP A 119 -6.32 -18.25 -7.44
CA ASP A 119 -5.37 -18.76 -6.45
C ASP A 119 -4.73 -20.08 -6.90
N SER A 120 -5.15 -20.66 -8.05
CA SER A 120 -4.55 -21.89 -8.60
C SER A 120 -3.14 -21.66 -9.16
N LEU A 121 -2.76 -20.39 -9.32
CA LEU A 121 -1.47 -19.91 -9.83
C LEU A 121 -0.35 -19.93 -8.77
N ALA A 122 -0.41 -20.87 -7.83
CA ALA A 122 0.69 -21.22 -6.94
C ALA A 122 1.98 -21.43 -7.77
N PRO A 123 3.18 -21.15 -7.23
CA PRO A 123 4.35 -20.80 -8.03
C PRO A 123 4.58 -21.83 -9.12
N LEU A 124 4.32 -21.39 -10.36
CA LEU A 124 4.47 -22.21 -11.54
C LEU A 124 5.91 -22.73 -11.55
N GLU A 125 6.06 -24.06 -11.60
CA GLU A 125 7.32 -24.68 -11.97
C GLU A 125 7.79 -24.03 -13.29
N LYS A 126 9.09 -24.06 -13.57
CA LYS A 126 9.67 -23.28 -14.66
C LYS A 126 9.05 -23.61 -16.02
N GLU A 127 8.56 -24.85 -16.14
CA GLU A 127 7.85 -25.41 -17.29
C GLU A 127 6.41 -24.90 -17.44
N ASP A 128 5.73 -24.53 -16.35
CA ASP A 128 4.33 -24.05 -16.37
C ASP A 128 4.22 -22.55 -16.62
N ARG A 129 5.35 -21.82 -16.55
CA ARG A 129 5.41 -20.37 -16.77
C ARG A 129 4.97 -19.96 -18.18
N SER A 130 5.33 -20.73 -19.21
CA SER A 130 4.94 -20.41 -20.58
C SER A 130 3.44 -20.59 -20.78
N LEU A 131 2.87 -21.68 -20.28
CA LEU A 131 1.42 -21.94 -20.35
C LEU A 131 0.61 -20.85 -19.66
N TYR A 132 1.11 -20.34 -18.54
CA TYR A 132 0.48 -19.22 -17.85
C TYR A 132 0.56 -17.90 -18.64
N LEU A 133 1.72 -17.58 -19.22
CA LEU A 133 1.86 -16.38 -20.04
C LEU A 133 0.95 -16.46 -21.28
N ASP A 134 0.81 -17.65 -21.86
CA ASP A 134 -0.09 -17.89 -22.99
C ASP A 134 -1.56 -17.74 -22.56
N PHE A 135 -1.97 -18.29 -21.41
CA PHE A 135 -3.31 -18.10 -20.86
C PHE A 135 -3.63 -16.62 -20.58
N VAL A 136 -2.72 -15.90 -19.93
CA VAL A 136 -2.87 -14.47 -19.65
C VAL A 136 -2.95 -13.69 -20.96
N SER A 137 -2.07 -14.01 -21.92
CA SER A 137 -2.10 -13.42 -23.26
C SER A 137 -3.45 -13.67 -23.93
N ASP A 138 -3.92 -14.91 -24.02
CA ASP A 138 -5.19 -15.26 -24.64
C ASP A 138 -6.39 -14.56 -23.99
N MET A 139 -6.41 -14.47 -22.65
CA MET A 139 -7.42 -13.72 -21.91
C MET A 139 -7.44 -12.25 -22.33
N PHE A 140 -6.28 -11.59 -22.41
CA PHE A 140 -6.19 -10.19 -22.85
C PHE A 140 -6.43 -9.98 -24.35
N MET A 141 -6.05 -10.94 -25.18
CA MET A 141 -6.25 -10.90 -26.64
C MET A 141 -7.72 -11.12 -27.04
N SER A 142 -8.52 -11.76 -26.16
CA SER A 142 -9.94 -12.02 -26.41
C SER A 142 -10.86 -10.80 -26.24
N ASP A 143 -10.40 -9.75 -25.56
CA ASP A 143 -11.17 -8.54 -25.29
C ASP A 143 -10.87 -7.41 -26.30
N MET A 144 -11.91 -6.63 -26.66
CA MET A 144 -11.81 -5.52 -27.62
C MET A 144 -10.79 -4.44 -27.23
N TRP A 145 -10.64 -4.19 -25.92
CA TRP A 145 -9.63 -3.32 -25.33
C TRP A 145 -9.19 -3.89 -23.97
N GLY A 146 -7.91 -4.24 -23.85
CA GLY A 146 -7.35 -4.84 -22.63
C GLY A 146 -6.10 -4.10 -22.17
N LEU A 147 -5.95 -3.88 -20.86
CA LEU A 147 -4.74 -3.33 -20.26
C LEU A 147 -4.13 -4.39 -19.34
N CYS A 148 -2.98 -4.92 -19.71
CA CYS A 148 -2.19 -5.79 -18.86
C CYS A 148 -1.17 -4.95 -18.08
N ILE A 149 -1.11 -5.13 -16.76
CA ILE A 149 -0.08 -4.49 -15.92
C ILE A 149 0.67 -5.61 -15.20
N GLY A 150 1.92 -5.83 -15.61
CA GLY A 150 2.86 -6.67 -14.91
C GLY A 150 3.68 -5.84 -13.94
N VAL A 151 3.81 -6.32 -12.72
CA VAL A 151 4.65 -5.69 -11.71
C VAL A 151 5.64 -6.71 -11.17
N ASP A 152 6.89 -6.30 -11.08
CA ASP A 152 7.96 -7.03 -10.42
C ASP A 152 8.57 -6.17 -9.30
N ALA A 153 8.28 -6.49 -8.04
CA ALA A 153 8.96 -5.92 -6.87
C ALA A 153 10.17 -6.71 -6.40
N SER A 154 10.75 -7.55 -7.26
CA SER A 154 12.07 -8.08 -6.97
C SER A 154 13.09 -6.94 -6.92
N VAL A 155 13.98 -6.98 -5.92
CA VAL A 155 15.07 -6.02 -5.81
C VAL A 155 16.13 -6.41 -6.85
N PHE A 156 16.06 -5.81 -8.03
CA PHE A 156 17.07 -6.04 -9.06
C PHE A 156 18.28 -5.14 -8.84
N THR A 157 19.43 -5.74 -8.54
CA THR A 157 20.73 -5.06 -8.60
C THR A 157 21.30 -5.16 -10.00
N ASN A 158 21.36 -4.05 -10.71
CA ASN A 158 22.00 -4.00 -12.02
C ASN A 158 23.51 -4.32 -11.88
N PRO A 159 24.01 -5.39 -12.51
CA PRO A 159 25.41 -5.81 -12.36
C PRO A 159 26.41 -4.76 -12.87
N ALA A 160 26.04 -3.97 -13.88
CA ALA A 160 26.90 -2.97 -14.50
C ALA A 160 26.94 -1.64 -13.73
N SER A 161 25.81 -1.23 -13.13
CA SER A 161 25.71 0.06 -12.43
C SER A 161 25.73 -0.05 -10.90
N LYS A 162 25.65 -1.26 -10.34
CA LYS A 162 25.49 -1.55 -8.89
C LYS A 162 24.32 -0.80 -8.23
N LYS A 163 23.40 -0.24 -9.02
CA LYS A 163 22.18 0.40 -8.52
C LYS A 163 21.11 -0.67 -8.35
N ALA A 164 20.50 -0.69 -7.18
CA ALA A 164 19.33 -1.52 -6.89
C ALA A 164 18.08 -0.74 -7.29
N THR A 165 17.22 -1.31 -8.12
CA THR A 165 15.84 -0.85 -8.30
C THR A 165 14.94 -1.59 -7.33
N GLN A 166 14.04 -0.88 -6.66
CA GLN A 166 13.19 -1.46 -5.62
C GLN A 166 11.91 -2.07 -6.19
N ALA A 167 11.44 -1.58 -7.34
CA ALA A 167 10.34 -2.16 -8.10
C ALA A 167 10.36 -1.72 -9.56
N VAL A 168 9.89 -2.60 -10.44
CA VAL A 168 9.65 -2.34 -11.86
C VAL A 168 8.19 -2.67 -12.17
N ALA A 169 7.49 -1.74 -12.81
CA ALA A 169 6.17 -1.97 -13.36
C ALA A 169 6.22 -1.81 -14.88
N ALA A 170 5.56 -2.71 -15.60
CA ALA A 170 5.36 -2.63 -17.03
C ALA A 170 3.86 -2.76 -17.33
N GLY A 171 3.31 -1.82 -18.09
CA GLY A 171 1.95 -1.86 -18.58
C GLY A 171 1.95 -2.03 -20.10
N VAL A 172 1.16 -2.97 -20.60
CA VAL A 172 0.94 -3.21 -22.03
C VAL A 172 -0.53 -3.01 -22.34
N LEU A 173 -0.82 -2.07 -23.24
CA LEU A 173 -2.16 -1.82 -23.75
C LEU A 173 -2.37 -2.60 -25.03
N TYR A 174 -3.43 -3.39 -25.08
CA TYR A 174 -3.89 -4.14 -26.24
C TYR A 174 -5.20 -3.55 -26.78
N SER A 175 -5.32 -3.52 -28.10
CA SER A 175 -6.57 -3.18 -28.81
C SER A 175 -6.80 -4.22 -29.89
N GLN A 176 -7.94 -4.91 -29.86
CA GLN A 176 -8.29 -5.95 -30.83
C GLN A 176 -7.20 -7.03 -30.98
N GLY A 177 -6.58 -7.44 -29.86
CA GLY A 177 -5.51 -8.44 -29.87
C GLY A 177 -4.16 -7.97 -30.43
N VAL A 178 -3.97 -6.65 -30.63
CA VAL A 178 -2.68 -6.08 -31.05
C VAL A 178 -2.12 -5.20 -29.94
N GLU A 179 -0.84 -5.38 -29.62
CA GLU A 179 -0.12 -4.48 -28.70
C GLU A 179 -0.06 -3.07 -29.31
N VAL A 180 -0.65 -2.11 -28.61
CA VAL A 180 -0.69 -0.70 -29.04
C VAL A 180 0.35 0.13 -28.31
N MET A 181 0.65 -0.21 -27.06
CA MET A 181 1.55 0.61 -26.24
C MET A 181 2.15 -0.19 -25.09
N LEU A 182 3.48 -0.14 -24.99
CA LEU A 182 4.25 -0.56 -23.82
C LEU A 182 4.70 0.68 -23.02
N LYS A 183 4.42 0.70 -21.73
CA LYS A 183 4.99 1.65 -20.78
C LYS A 183 5.72 0.91 -19.67
N GLN A 184 6.91 1.38 -19.34
CA GLN A 184 7.70 0.85 -18.23
C GLN A 184 7.99 1.98 -17.24
N ALA A 185 7.90 1.68 -15.96
CA ALA A 185 8.24 2.56 -14.86
C ALA A 185 9.08 1.79 -13.84
N SER A 186 10.14 2.42 -13.32
CA SER A 186 10.99 1.85 -12.29
C SER A 186 11.10 2.82 -11.12
N VAL A 187 10.97 2.32 -9.89
CA VAL A 187 11.05 3.13 -8.67
C VAL A 187 12.22 2.64 -7.80
N GLY A 188 12.94 3.60 -7.19
CA GLY A 188 13.88 3.32 -6.10
C GLY A 188 15.36 3.63 -6.35
N THR A 189 15.71 4.87 -6.73
CA THR A 189 16.98 5.43 -6.20
C THR A 189 16.79 5.72 -4.71
N ARG A 190 17.83 5.53 -3.91
CA ARG A 190 17.91 5.54 -2.42
C ARG A 190 17.24 6.67 -1.61
N GLU A 191 16.52 7.59 -2.23
CA GLU A 191 15.65 8.52 -1.53
C GLU A 191 14.23 7.98 -1.63
N ALA A 192 13.55 7.90 -0.47
CA ALA A 192 12.12 7.73 -0.46
C ALA A 192 11.54 8.70 -1.49
N ALA A 193 10.88 8.18 -2.52
CA ALA A 193 10.10 9.01 -3.39
C ALA A 193 9.07 9.67 -2.47
N GLU A 194 9.34 10.92 -2.08
CA GLU A 194 8.29 11.82 -1.69
C GLU A 194 7.27 11.73 -2.82
N CYS A 195 6.08 11.22 -2.52
CA CYS A 195 4.91 11.54 -3.32
C CYS A 195 4.70 13.06 -3.15
N GLN A 196 5.47 13.86 -3.88
CA GLN A 196 5.07 15.21 -4.22
C GLN A 196 4.00 15.07 -5.30
N ILE A 197 2.78 15.48 -4.94
CA ILE A 197 1.63 15.61 -5.85
C ILE A 197 1.84 16.82 -6.75
#